data_AF-A0A7Z9KV93-F1
#
_entry.id   AF-A0A7Z9KV93-F1
#
_cell.length_a   1.000
_cell.length_b   1.000
_cell.length_c   1.000
_cell.angle_alpha   90.00
_cell.angle_beta   90.00
_cell.angle_gamma   90.00
#
_symmetry.space_group_name_H-M   'P 1'
#
loop_
_entity.id
_entity.type
_entity.pdbx_description
1 polymer ?
#
loop_
_entity_poly.entity_id
_entity_poly.type
_entity_poly.pdbx_seq_one_letter_code
_entity_poly.pdbx_strand_id
1 'polypeptide(L)'
;GLKSSRSMVFKRLPRTGIPEAFASYAEYQSYVDLLVNTGCIDAERRVWFDLRPHPIYSTLEFRICDLPTKVDEVIAIAALVQALVARLLRLHRDNQAWRGYRTALIEENKWRAVRYGVHGKLIDFGRQKEVPLYDLVMEMLEFVDGVVDILGSRDELAYVESILKNGTSADRQLQVFQETGSVEAVVDQILNETMLGV
;
A
#
# COMPACT_ATOMS: atom_id res chain seq x y z
N GLY A 1 -1.31 -12.13 16.22
CA GLY A 1 -0.15 -12.03 15.30
C GLY A 1 -0.25 -10.78 14.46
N LEU A 2 0.56 -10.64 13.42
CA LEU A 2 0.47 -9.55 12.44
C LEU A 2 -0.46 -9.95 11.28
N LYS A 3 -1.05 -8.98 10.58
CA LYS A 3 -1.79 -9.21 9.32
C LYS A 3 -0.87 -9.18 8.10
N SER A 4 0.24 -8.46 8.18
CA SER A 4 1.35 -8.56 7.23
C SER A 4 2.66 -8.83 7.98
N SER A 5 3.23 -10.03 7.81
CA SER A 5 4.54 -10.36 8.40
C SER A 5 5.69 -9.81 7.55
N ARG A 6 5.50 -9.70 6.22
CA ARG A 6 6.52 -9.27 5.25
C ARG A 6 7.06 -7.90 5.60
N SER A 7 6.20 -6.92 5.91
CA SER A 7 6.63 -5.57 6.24
C SER A 7 7.60 -5.53 7.42
N MET A 8 7.44 -6.43 8.41
CA MET A 8 8.32 -6.49 9.58
C MET A 8 9.63 -7.22 9.31
N VAL A 9 9.63 -8.21 8.41
CA VAL A 9 10.87 -8.85 7.94
C VAL A 9 11.73 -7.83 7.21
N PHE A 10 11.12 -7.07 6.31
CA PHE A 10 11.81 -6.03 5.53
C PHE A 10 12.30 -4.87 6.39
N LYS A 11 11.61 -4.51 7.49
CA LYS A 11 12.05 -3.43 8.40
C LYS A 11 13.44 -3.66 9.03
N ARG A 12 13.96 -4.89 9.01
CA ARG A 12 15.31 -5.22 9.51
C ARG A 12 16.42 -4.81 8.55
N LEU A 13 16.07 -4.49 7.31
CA LEU A 13 16.99 -4.15 6.25
C LEU A 13 17.22 -2.63 6.19
N PRO A 14 18.46 -2.16 5.95
CA PRO A 14 18.73 -0.74 5.84
C PRO A 14 17.95 -0.11 4.67
N ARG A 15 17.56 1.17 4.83
CA ARG A 15 16.89 1.97 3.77
C ARG A 15 15.60 1.31 3.25
N THR A 16 14.81 0.81 4.20
CA THR A 16 13.52 0.16 3.94
C THR A 16 12.39 0.92 4.63
N GLY A 17 11.21 0.91 4.03
CA GLY A 17 10.00 1.51 4.60
C GLY A 17 9.56 2.77 3.87
N ILE A 18 8.84 3.64 4.58
CA ILE A 18 8.32 4.87 3.98
C ILE A 18 9.48 5.82 3.66
N PRO A 19 9.60 6.32 2.41
CA PRO A 19 10.64 7.27 2.06
C PRO A 19 10.52 8.58 2.85
N GLU A 20 11.64 9.29 2.96
CA GLU A 20 11.61 10.69 3.39
C GLU A 20 10.93 11.56 2.32
N ALA A 21 10.51 12.77 2.72
CA ALA A 21 9.97 13.73 1.79
C ALA A 21 11.11 14.37 0.98
N PHE A 22 11.03 14.26 -0.34
CA PHE A 22 11.90 14.97 -1.28
C PHE A 22 11.14 16.12 -1.92
N ALA A 23 11.73 17.31 -1.96
CA ALA A 23 11.16 18.50 -2.59
C ALA A 23 11.20 18.44 -4.12
N SER A 24 12.09 17.63 -4.69
CA SER A 24 12.19 17.42 -6.13
C SER A 24 12.80 16.07 -6.50
N TYR A 25 12.64 15.67 -7.75
CA TYR A 25 13.34 14.49 -8.30
C TYR A 25 14.87 14.66 -8.28
N ALA A 26 15.37 15.89 -8.46
CA ALA A 26 16.82 16.16 -8.40
C ALA A 26 17.39 15.94 -7.00
N GLU A 27 16.63 16.27 -5.95
CA GLU A 27 17.01 16.00 -4.57
C GLU A 27 17.05 14.48 -4.28
N TYR A 28 16.04 13.75 -4.77
CA TYR A 28 16.04 12.28 -4.71
C TYR A 28 17.26 11.69 -5.41
N GLN A 29 17.59 12.16 -6.61
CA GLN A 29 18.76 11.68 -7.35
C GLN A 29 20.06 11.99 -6.60
N SER A 30 20.19 13.19 -6.03
CA SER A 30 21.36 13.57 -5.23
C SER A 30 21.55 12.66 -4.01
N TYR A 31 20.44 12.25 -3.37
CA TYR A 31 20.46 11.26 -2.29
C TYR A 31 20.97 9.88 -2.78
N VAL A 32 20.47 9.39 -3.91
CA VAL A 32 20.90 8.13 -4.51
C VAL A 32 22.38 8.17 -4.87
N ASP A 33 22.82 9.25 -5.54
CA ASP A 33 24.19 9.45 -5.99
C ASP A 33 25.16 9.49 -4.80
N LEU A 34 24.78 10.15 -3.70
CA LEU A 34 25.56 10.14 -2.46
C LEU A 34 25.77 8.70 -1.94
N LEU A 35 24.71 7.88 -1.91
CA LEU A 35 24.81 6.50 -1.47
C LEU A 35 25.67 5.62 -2.39
N VAL A 36 25.62 5.85 -3.70
CA VAL A 36 26.46 5.14 -4.67
C VAL A 36 27.92 5.56 -4.55
N ASN A 37 28.18 6.86 -4.55
CA ASN A 37 29.54 7.43 -4.50
C ASN A 37 30.27 7.09 -3.19
N THR A 38 29.54 6.89 -2.09
CA THR A 38 30.11 6.46 -0.80
C THR A 38 30.18 4.93 -0.64
N GLY A 39 29.78 4.15 -1.64
CA GLY A 39 29.79 2.69 -1.59
C GLY A 39 28.73 2.07 -0.67
N CYS A 40 27.73 2.84 -0.22
CA CYS A 40 26.63 2.33 0.61
C CYS A 40 25.70 1.38 -0.18
N ILE A 41 25.57 1.61 -1.48
CA ILE A 41 24.85 0.77 -2.45
C ILE A 41 25.63 0.72 -3.77
N ASP A 42 25.44 -0.35 -4.55
CA ASP A 42 26.04 -0.51 -5.89
C ASP A 42 25.21 0.16 -7.00
N ALA A 43 23.91 0.34 -6.76
CA ALA A 43 22.95 0.87 -7.71
C ALA A 43 21.65 1.29 -7.01
N GLU A 44 20.92 2.22 -7.61
CA GLU A 44 19.63 2.75 -7.14
C GLU A 44 18.60 1.66 -6.80
N ARG A 45 18.63 0.53 -7.52
CA ARG A 45 17.75 -0.63 -7.25
C ARG A 45 17.83 -1.17 -5.81
N ARG A 46 18.91 -0.89 -5.07
CA ARG A 46 19.09 -1.26 -3.66
C ARG A 46 18.48 -0.27 -2.66
N VAL A 47 17.75 0.74 -3.13
CA VAL A 47 16.85 1.54 -2.30
C VAL A 47 15.55 0.76 -2.13
N TRP A 48 15.24 0.36 -0.89
CA TRP A 48 14.12 -0.56 -0.57
C TRP A 48 12.92 0.18 0.02
N PHE A 49 12.65 1.38 -0.49
CA PHE A 49 11.46 2.13 -0.12
C PHE A 49 10.18 1.44 -0.57
N ASP A 50 9.12 1.65 0.21
CA ASP A 50 7.76 1.19 -0.06
C ASP A 50 7.16 1.86 -1.31
N LEU A 51 7.65 3.06 -1.65
CA LEU A 51 7.28 3.84 -2.82
C LEU A 51 8.55 4.50 -3.37
N ARG A 52 8.86 4.32 -4.66
CA ARG A 52 10.05 4.91 -5.27
C ARG A 52 9.88 5.17 -6.77
N PRO A 53 10.62 6.15 -7.33
CA PRO A 53 10.84 6.21 -8.77
C PRO A 53 11.50 4.91 -9.27
N HIS A 54 11.13 4.46 -10.46
CA HIS A 54 11.85 3.39 -11.14
C HIS A 54 13.08 3.99 -11.84
N PRO A 55 14.29 3.37 -11.74
CA PRO A 55 15.52 3.91 -12.33
C PRO A 55 15.52 3.94 -13.87
N ILE A 56 14.90 2.94 -14.50
CA ILE A 56 14.85 2.78 -15.97
C ILE A 56 13.53 3.31 -16.57
N TYR A 57 12.38 2.93 -16.02
CA TYR A 57 11.08 3.35 -16.50
C TYR A 57 10.65 4.66 -15.82
N SER A 58 10.03 5.58 -16.54
CA SER A 58 9.51 6.83 -15.97
C SER A 58 8.21 6.61 -15.19
N THR A 59 8.26 5.70 -14.21
CA THR A 59 7.12 5.24 -13.41
C THR A 59 7.42 5.36 -11.92
N LEU A 60 6.36 5.43 -11.12
CA LEU A 60 6.44 5.35 -9.66
C LEU A 60 6.02 3.93 -9.22
N GLU A 61 6.89 3.21 -8.54
CA GLU A 61 6.65 1.83 -8.09
C GLU A 61 6.08 1.80 -6.69
N PHE A 62 4.87 1.24 -6.55
CA PHE A 62 4.26 0.92 -5.25
C PHE A 62 4.66 -0.49 -4.82
N ARG A 63 5.37 -0.60 -3.70
CA ARG A 63 5.98 -1.85 -3.22
C ARG A 63 5.60 -2.20 -1.78
N ILE A 64 4.60 -1.50 -1.24
CA ILE A 64 4.12 -1.67 0.12
C ILE A 64 3.29 -2.94 0.31
N CYS A 65 2.53 -3.34 -0.71
CA CYS A 65 1.56 -4.43 -0.62
C CYS A 65 2.25 -5.80 -0.52
N ASP A 66 1.59 -6.72 0.20
CA ASP A 66 1.78 -8.16 0.00
C ASP A 66 0.96 -8.60 -1.21
N LEU A 67 1.14 -9.84 -1.68
CA LEU A 67 0.36 -10.40 -2.77
C LEU A 67 -0.96 -10.96 -2.22
N PRO A 68 -2.13 -10.40 -2.58
CA PRO A 68 -3.43 -11.01 -2.33
C PRO A 68 -3.55 -12.35 -3.08
N THR A 69 -4.34 -13.26 -2.53
CA THR A 69 -4.55 -14.59 -3.11
C THR A 69 -5.60 -14.62 -4.22
N LYS A 70 -6.50 -13.61 -4.26
CA LYS A 70 -7.52 -13.47 -5.30
C LYS A 70 -7.14 -12.38 -6.29
N VAL A 71 -7.34 -12.63 -7.58
CA VAL A 71 -7.03 -11.67 -8.65
C VAL A 71 -7.87 -10.40 -8.55
N ASP A 72 -9.14 -10.49 -8.19
CA ASP A 72 -10.00 -9.32 -7.99
C ASP A 72 -9.47 -8.38 -6.90
N GLU A 73 -8.86 -8.93 -5.83
CA GLU A 73 -8.24 -8.13 -4.77
C GLU A 73 -6.99 -7.39 -5.29
N VAL A 74 -6.20 -8.04 -6.14
CA VAL A 74 -5.04 -7.41 -6.81
C VAL A 74 -5.49 -6.26 -7.70
N ILE A 75 -6.50 -6.51 -8.54
CA ILE A 75 -7.03 -5.54 -9.50
C ILE A 75 -7.64 -4.34 -8.75
N ALA A 76 -8.41 -4.58 -7.70
CA ALA A 76 -9.01 -3.52 -6.88
C ALA A 76 -7.96 -2.60 -6.24
N ILE A 77 -6.90 -3.19 -5.67
CA ILE A 77 -5.79 -2.42 -5.08
C ILE A 77 -5.07 -1.60 -6.17
N ALA A 78 -4.83 -2.19 -7.35
CA ALA A 78 -4.20 -1.50 -8.47
C ALA A 78 -5.07 -0.33 -8.98
N ALA A 79 -6.38 -0.54 -9.13
CA ALA A 79 -7.35 0.49 -9.52
C ALA A 79 -7.38 1.64 -8.51
N LEU A 80 -7.39 1.35 -7.21
CA LEU A 80 -7.33 2.36 -6.15
C LEU A 80 -6.04 3.19 -6.22
N VAL A 81 -4.89 2.54 -6.37
CA VAL A 81 -3.59 3.23 -6.52
C VAL A 81 -3.59 4.13 -7.76
N GLN A 82 -4.07 3.63 -8.89
CA GLN A 82 -4.17 4.41 -10.13
C GLN A 82 -5.09 5.63 -9.96
N ALA A 83 -6.27 5.45 -9.35
CA ALA A 83 -7.23 6.52 -9.11
C ALA A 83 -6.68 7.57 -8.14
N LEU A 84 -5.97 7.16 -7.08
CA LEU A 84 -5.27 8.07 -6.17
C LEU A 84 -4.24 8.91 -6.91
N VAL A 85 -3.36 8.30 -7.70
CA VAL A 85 -2.34 9.02 -8.47
C VAL A 85 -3.00 10.00 -9.46
N ALA A 86 -4.02 9.56 -10.20
CA ALA A 86 -4.74 10.42 -11.14
C ALA A 86 -5.41 11.62 -10.45
N ARG A 87 -6.03 11.39 -9.28
CA ARG A 87 -6.63 12.44 -8.47
C ARG A 87 -5.60 13.44 -7.96
N LEU A 88 -4.48 12.95 -7.41
CA LEU A 88 -3.39 13.79 -6.92
C LEU A 88 -2.77 14.62 -8.04
N LEU A 89 -2.59 14.06 -9.24
CA LEU A 89 -2.09 14.78 -10.42
C LEU A 89 -3.04 15.89 -10.88
N ARG A 90 -4.35 15.65 -10.86
CA ARG A 90 -5.35 16.67 -11.19
C ARG A 90 -5.27 17.84 -10.21
N LEU A 91 -5.25 17.55 -8.92
CA LEU A 91 -5.21 18.57 -7.88
C LEU A 91 -3.89 19.36 -7.88
N HIS A 92 -2.78 18.70 -8.21
CA HIS A 92 -1.52 19.38 -8.44
C HIS A 92 -1.60 20.38 -9.61
N ARG A 93 -2.22 20.01 -10.74
CA ARG A 93 -2.44 20.92 -11.88
C ARG A 93 -3.34 22.10 -11.52
N ASP A 94 -4.26 21.89 -10.58
CA ASP A 94 -5.14 22.94 -10.04
C ASP A 94 -4.48 23.77 -8.92
N ASN A 95 -3.16 23.66 -8.74
CA ASN A 95 -2.35 24.34 -7.71
C ASN A 95 -2.82 24.09 -6.27
N GLN A 96 -3.43 22.92 -6.01
CA GLN A 96 -3.77 22.52 -4.65
C GLN A 96 -2.60 21.80 -3.98
N ALA A 97 -2.24 22.29 -2.80
CA ALA A 97 -1.17 21.73 -1.98
C ALA A 97 -1.73 20.95 -0.78
N TRP A 98 -0.91 20.05 -0.25
CA TRP A 98 -1.27 19.15 0.83
C TRP A 98 -0.45 19.44 2.07
N ARG A 99 -1.01 19.15 3.24
CA ARG A 99 -0.23 19.17 4.47
C ARG A 99 0.73 17.98 4.47
N GLY A 100 2.03 18.27 4.40
CA GLY A 100 3.06 17.27 4.67
C GLY A 100 3.02 16.83 6.14
N TYR A 101 3.03 15.52 6.37
CA TYR A 101 3.21 14.94 7.70
C TYR A 101 4.60 14.35 7.83
N ARG A 102 5.11 14.33 9.06
CA ARG A 102 6.40 13.69 9.36
C ARG A 102 6.32 12.20 9.03
N THR A 103 7.36 11.63 8.43
CA THR A 103 7.43 10.20 8.10
C THR A 103 7.16 9.30 9.30
N ALA A 104 7.60 9.71 10.51
CA ALA A 104 7.31 8.99 11.75
C ALA A 104 5.79 8.83 12.04
N LEU A 105 4.96 9.79 11.65
CA LEU A 105 3.50 9.67 11.80
C LEU A 105 2.91 8.72 10.76
N ILE A 106 3.41 8.73 9.52
CA ILE A 106 2.99 7.81 8.47
C ILE A 106 3.36 6.37 8.87
N GLU A 107 4.55 6.17 9.44
CA GLU A 107 4.99 4.88 9.98
C GLU A 107 4.09 4.36 11.12
N GLU A 108 3.52 5.23 11.94
CA GLU A 108 2.55 4.84 12.97
C GLU A 108 1.29 4.23 12.34
N ASN A 109 0.70 4.90 11.34
CA ASN A 109 -0.45 4.36 10.61
C ASN A 109 -0.11 3.08 9.84
N LYS A 110 1.11 3.00 9.26
CA LYS A 110 1.60 1.78 8.63
C LYS A 110 1.68 0.62 9.65
N TRP A 111 2.22 0.86 10.84
CA TRP A 111 2.29 -0.17 11.88
C TRP A 111 0.89 -0.64 12.30
N ARG A 112 -0.07 0.28 12.46
CA ARG A 112 -1.47 -0.05 12.80
C ARG A 112 -2.09 -0.92 11.70
N ALA A 113 -1.89 -0.58 10.43
CA ALA A 113 -2.35 -1.38 9.29
C ALA A 113 -1.70 -2.78 9.27
N VAL A 114 -0.39 -2.87 9.48
CA VAL A 114 0.35 -4.14 9.56
C VAL A 114 -0.16 -5.03 10.68
N ARG A 115 -0.51 -4.45 11.83
CA ARG A 115 -0.94 -5.21 13.02
C ARG A 115 -2.39 -5.66 12.97
N TYR A 116 -3.28 -4.80 12.48
CA TYR A 116 -4.74 -4.98 12.61
C TYR A 116 -5.47 -5.17 11.27
N GLY A 117 -4.82 -4.89 10.13
CA GLY A 117 -5.42 -5.00 8.81
C GLY A 117 -6.65 -4.12 8.67
N VAL A 118 -7.65 -4.58 7.91
CA VAL A 118 -8.89 -3.83 7.63
C VAL A 118 -9.78 -3.64 8.86
N HIS A 119 -9.60 -4.44 9.91
CA HIS A 119 -10.34 -4.33 11.17
C HIS A 119 -9.73 -3.33 12.16
N GLY A 120 -8.63 -2.68 11.77
CA GLY A 120 -7.93 -1.70 12.59
C GLY A 120 -8.57 -0.31 12.59
N LYS A 121 -7.99 0.54 13.41
CA LYS A 121 -8.16 2.00 13.35
C LYS A 121 -6.85 2.64 12.93
N LEU A 122 -6.90 3.73 12.20
CA LEU A 122 -5.75 4.59 11.89
C LEU A 122 -5.94 5.96 12.57
N ILE A 123 -4.89 6.75 12.60
CA ILE A 123 -4.94 8.13 13.10
C ILE A 123 -5.30 9.04 11.93
N ASP A 124 -6.39 9.78 12.08
CA ASP A 124 -6.65 10.98 11.28
C ASP A 124 -5.88 12.14 11.92
N PHE A 125 -4.84 12.61 11.24
CA PHE A 125 -3.97 13.68 11.74
C PHE A 125 -4.58 15.08 11.64
N GLY A 126 -5.62 15.26 10.83
CA GLY A 126 -6.38 16.51 10.77
C GLY A 126 -7.31 16.63 11.97
N ARG A 127 -8.05 15.55 12.27
CA ARG A 127 -8.99 15.46 13.39
C ARG A 127 -8.34 15.10 14.73
N GLN A 128 -7.07 14.67 14.70
CA GLN A 128 -6.29 14.21 15.86
C GLN A 128 -6.97 13.11 16.67
N LYS A 129 -7.57 12.14 15.98
CA LYS A 129 -8.25 11.01 16.61
C LYS A 129 -8.04 9.72 15.85
N GLU A 130 -8.29 8.60 16.53
CA GLU A 130 -8.40 7.33 15.85
C GLU A 130 -9.74 7.19 15.12
N VAL A 131 -9.69 6.65 13.91
CA VAL A 131 -10.83 6.44 13.03
C VAL A 131 -10.74 5.01 12.48
N PRO A 132 -11.85 4.26 12.41
CA PRO A 132 -11.88 2.97 11.72
C PRO A 132 -11.27 3.06 10.32
N LEU A 133 -10.45 2.06 9.95
CA LEU A 133 -9.86 2.01 8.61
C LEU A 133 -10.94 1.99 7.54
N TYR A 134 -12.05 1.27 7.81
CA TYR A 134 -13.24 1.25 6.95
C TYR A 134 -13.68 2.66 6.54
N ASP A 135 -13.96 3.53 7.51
CA ASP A 135 -14.44 4.89 7.25
C ASP A 135 -13.44 5.70 6.42
N LEU A 136 -12.14 5.61 6.74
CA LEU A 136 -11.09 6.32 6.01
C LEU A 136 -10.94 5.83 4.57
N VAL A 137 -11.13 4.54 4.31
CA VAL A 137 -11.09 4.01 2.94
C VAL A 137 -12.35 4.42 2.18
N MET A 138 -13.52 4.48 2.83
CA MET A 138 -14.73 5.02 2.19
C MET A 138 -14.56 6.50 1.81
N GLU A 139 -14.02 7.33 2.71
CA GLU A 139 -13.64 8.73 2.42
C GLU A 139 -12.62 8.80 1.26
N MET A 140 -11.70 7.83 1.18
CA MET A 140 -10.71 7.73 0.10
C MET A 140 -11.36 7.37 -1.25
N LEU A 141 -12.37 6.50 -1.26
CA LEU A 141 -13.13 6.16 -2.46
C LEU A 141 -13.93 7.37 -2.98
N GLU A 142 -14.57 8.12 -2.08
CA GLU A 142 -15.23 9.39 -2.41
C GLU A 142 -14.23 10.42 -2.96
N PHE A 143 -13.03 10.50 -2.37
CA PHE A 143 -11.99 11.43 -2.79
C PHE A 143 -11.53 11.19 -4.24
N VAL A 144 -11.47 9.94 -4.70
CA VAL A 144 -11.05 9.59 -6.06
C VAL A 144 -12.18 9.53 -7.08
N ASP A 145 -13.45 9.49 -6.67
CA ASP A 145 -14.61 9.24 -7.54
C ASP A 145 -14.60 10.06 -8.85
N GLY A 146 -14.26 11.35 -8.76
CA GLY A 146 -14.22 12.27 -9.91
C GLY A 146 -13.14 11.99 -10.99
N VAL A 147 -12.34 10.93 -10.85
CA VAL A 147 -11.41 10.45 -11.91
C VAL A 147 -11.67 9.01 -12.34
N VAL A 148 -12.53 8.26 -11.63
CA VAL A 148 -12.68 6.81 -11.81
C VAL A 148 -13.28 6.47 -13.18
N ASP A 149 -14.32 7.19 -13.62
CA ASP A 149 -14.95 6.95 -14.93
C ASP A 149 -13.99 7.20 -16.10
N ILE A 150 -13.10 8.17 -15.95
CA ILE A 150 -12.09 8.50 -16.97
C ILE A 150 -11.07 7.37 -17.10
N LEU A 151 -10.75 6.70 -16.00
CA LEU A 151 -9.84 5.56 -15.96
C LEU A 151 -10.50 4.25 -16.40
N GLY A 152 -11.84 4.21 -16.44
CA GLY A 152 -12.60 3.01 -16.78
C GLY A 152 -12.46 1.90 -15.73
N SER A 153 -12.16 2.25 -14.48
CA SER A 153 -11.84 1.29 -13.41
C SER A 153 -12.88 1.24 -12.27
N ARG A 154 -14.13 1.64 -12.57
CA ARG A 154 -15.20 1.77 -11.55
C ARG A 154 -15.57 0.43 -10.93
N ASP A 155 -15.70 -0.60 -11.75
CA ASP A 155 -16.11 -1.93 -11.29
C ASP A 155 -15.01 -2.58 -10.44
N GLU A 156 -13.76 -2.42 -10.87
CA GLU A 156 -12.57 -2.86 -10.15
C GLU A 156 -12.44 -2.15 -8.81
N LEU A 157 -12.65 -0.83 -8.78
CA LEU A 157 -12.56 -0.04 -7.57
C LEU A 157 -13.68 -0.38 -6.57
N ALA A 158 -14.88 -0.69 -7.06
CA ALA A 158 -16.00 -1.09 -6.21
C ALA A 158 -15.68 -2.35 -5.38
N TYR A 159 -14.81 -3.21 -5.87
CA TYR A 159 -14.37 -4.42 -5.16
C TYR A 159 -13.57 -4.11 -3.88
N VAL A 160 -13.03 -2.90 -3.71
CA VAL A 160 -12.39 -2.48 -2.45
C VAL A 160 -13.36 -2.59 -1.28
N GLU A 161 -14.63 -2.23 -1.47
CA GLU A 161 -15.65 -2.35 -0.41
C GLU A 161 -15.90 -3.81 -0.03
N SER A 162 -15.83 -4.73 -1.00
CA SER A 162 -15.91 -6.18 -0.74
C SER A 162 -14.76 -6.67 0.12
N ILE A 163 -13.53 -6.16 -0.09
CA ILE A 163 -12.36 -6.49 0.76
C ILE A 163 -12.59 -6.02 2.19
N LEU A 164 -13.09 -4.79 2.36
CA LEU A 164 -13.35 -4.21 3.68
C LEU A 164 -14.43 -4.97 4.45
N LYS A 165 -15.50 -5.42 3.76
CA LYS A 165 -16.62 -6.16 4.37
C LYS A 165 -16.26 -7.61 4.69
N ASN A 166 -15.61 -8.29 3.77
CA ASN A 166 -15.38 -9.74 3.86
C ASN A 166 -14.04 -10.11 4.50
N GLY A 167 -13.17 -9.12 4.75
CA GLY A 167 -11.81 -9.35 5.22
C GLY A 167 -10.84 -9.68 4.09
N THR A 168 -9.57 -9.64 4.43
CA THR A 168 -8.43 -9.86 3.54
C THR A 168 -8.05 -11.34 3.43
N SER A 169 -7.14 -11.66 2.50
CA SER A 169 -6.47 -12.96 2.46
C SER A 169 -5.89 -13.39 3.82
N ALA A 170 -5.34 -12.46 4.61
CA ALA A 170 -4.80 -12.79 5.93
C ALA A 170 -5.89 -13.20 6.93
N ASP A 171 -7.11 -12.64 6.80
CA ASP A 171 -8.24 -13.03 7.63
C ASP A 171 -8.69 -14.46 7.30
N ARG A 172 -8.81 -14.78 6.02
CA ARG A 172 -9.20 -16.12 5.54
C ARG A 172 -8.17 -17.20 5.91
N GLN A 173 -6.88 -16.93 5.72
CA GLN A 173 -5.81 -17.86 6.10
C GLN A 173 -5.80 -18.14 7.60
N LEU A 174 -5.98 -17.10 8.43
CA LEU A 174 -6.06 -17.26 9.88
C LEU A 174 -7.30 -18.05 10.31
N GLN A 175 -8.44 -17.82 9.66
CA GLN A 175 -9.67 -18.56 9.94
C GLN A 175 -9.48 -20.06 9.65
N VAL A 176 -8.97 -20.42 8.46
CA VAL A 176 -8.71 -21.83 8.09
C VAL A 176 -7.78 -22.50 9.09
N PHE A 177 -6.70 -21.81 9.50
CA PHE A 177 -5.79 -22.36 10.50
C PHE A 177 -6.46 -22.55 11.87
N GLN A 178 -7.32 -21.62 12.29
CA GLN A 178 -8.05 -21.72 13.57
C GLN A 178 -9.05 -22.87 13.57
N GLU A 179 -9.70 -23.14 12.43
CA GLU A 179 -10.68 -24.21 12.28
C GLU A 179 -10.04 -25.59 12.14
N THR A 180 -8.89 -25.68 11.47
CA THR A 180 -8.27 -26.97 11.10
C THR A 180 -7.02 -27.33 11.91
N GLY A 181 -6.32 -26.34 12.45
CA GLY A 181 -4.99 -26.50 13.05
C GLY A 181 -3.88 -26.90 12.06
N SER A 182 -4.14 -26.91 10.75
CA SER A 182 -3.20 -27.39 9.72
C SER A 182 -2.70 -26.25 8.84
N VAL A 183 -1.39 -26.20 8.64
CA VAL A 183 -0.77 -25.26 7.70
C VAL A 183 -0.97 -25.73 6.26
N GLU A 184 -1.01 -27.04 6.03
CA GLU A 184 -1.30 -27.65 4.74
C GLU A 184 -2.68 -27.23 4.24
N ALA A 185 -3.70 -27.24 5.11
CA ALA A 185 -5.04 -26.75 4.75
C ALA A 185 -5.06 -25.26 4.35
N VAL A 186 -4.20 -24.43 4.95
CA VAL A 186 -4.04 -23.03 4.56
C VAL A 186 -3.39 -22.92 3.18
N VAL A 187 -2.36 -23.73 2.90
CA VAL A 187 -1.71 -23.77 1.58
C VAL A 187 -2.69 -24.21 0.51
N ASP A 188 -3.49 -25.25 0.77
CA ASP A 188 -4.53 -25.72 -0.15
C ASP A 188 -5.57 -24.62 -0.45
N GLN A 189 -5.98 -23.86 0.57
CA GLN A 189 -6.87 -22.72 0.40
C GLN A 189 -6.25 -21.62 -0.46
N ILE A 190 -4.97 -21.28 -0.25
CA ILE A 190 -4.24 -20.30 -1.06
C ILE A 190 -4.17 -20.75 -2.53
N LEU A 191 -3.86 -22.02 -2.77
CA LEU A 191 -3.80 -22.60 -4.11
C LEU A 191 -5.16 -22.49 -4.81
N ASN A 192 -6.23 -22.89 -4.12
CA ASN A 192 -7.59 -22.81 -4.67
C ASN A 192 -7.98 -21.37 -5.02
N GLU A 193 -7.71 -20.39 -4.15
CA GLU A 193 -8.04 -18.98 -4.45
C GLU A 193 -7.23 -18.42 -5.62
N THR A 194 -5.96 -18.80 -5.73
CA THR A 194 -5.09 -18.35 -6.82
C THR A 194 -5.55 -18.90 -8.17
N MET A 195 -6.05 -20.15 -8.19
CA MET A 195 -6.53 -20.81 -9.40
C MET A 195 -7.87 -20.27 -9.92
N LEU A 196 -8.66 -19.55 -9.10
CA LEU A 196 -9.93 -18.94 -9.55
C LEU A 196 -9.74 -17.85 -10.61
N GLY A 197 -8.53 -17.26 -10.70
CA GLY A 197 -8.20 -16.22 -11.67
C GLY A 197 -7.53 -16.71 -12.96
N VAL A 198 -7.41 -18.03 -13.15
CA VAL A 198 -6.83 -18.69 -14.34
C VAL A 198 -7.94 -19.38 -15.13
#